data_AF-A0A1S0U9R5-F1
#
_entry.id   AF-A0A1S0U9R5-F1
#
_cell.length_a   1.000
_cell.length_b   1.000
_cell.length_c   1.000
_cell.angle_alpha   90.00
_cell.angle_beta   90.00
_cell.angle_gamma   90.00
#
_symmetry.space_group_name_H-M   'P 1'
#
loop_
_entity.id
_entity.type
_entity.pdbx_description
1 polymer ?
#
loop_
_entity_poly.entity_id
_entity_poly.type
_entity_poly.pdbx_seq_one_letter_code
_entity_poly.pdbx_strand_id
1 'polypeptide(L)'
;MPAVTGMGTARSLAKLHALVLEGKLLKKTTVEQLFRDPVVLNQTDSVLSINLSLGKGFAYTKNCQGQWLIGHSGLGGQNVKMDLTNEVAFAYLCNGLKVGYSDLTVTFMRLQSALYECLRENNLLKEIPEEKAKESHETVAGRNSSLDISSKNLQETVPTSLENNTDLTSDI
;
A
#
# COMPACT_ATOMS: atom_id res chain seq x y z
N MET A 1 3.49 6.80 24.56
CA MET A 1 2.85 6.51 23.25
C MET A 1 3.70 5.53 22.47
N PRO A 2 3.23 4.30 22.17
CA PRO A 2 3.99 3.28 21.45
C PRO A 2 4.16 3.56 19.94
N ALA A 3 3.45 4.54 19.38
CA ALA A 3 3.39 4.76 17.93
C ALA A 3 4.70 5.27 17.28
N VAL A 4 5.57 5.97 18.02
CA VAL A 4 6.77 6.63 17.46
C VAL A 4 8.03 6.52 18.32
N THR A 5 7.94 5.89 19.50
CA THR A 5 9.04 5.85 20.49
C THR A 5 9.77 4.51 20.57
N GLY A 6 9.51 3.61 19.61
CA GLY A 6 10.17 2.31 19.55
C GLY A 6 11.67 2.44 19.29
N MET A 7 12.48 1.86 20.17
CA MET A 7 13.94 1.79 20.02
C MET A 7 14.37 0.35 19.72
N GLY A 8 15.28 0.19 18.77
CA GLY A 8 15.77 -1.12 18.37
C GLY A 8 16.87 -1.04 17.32
N THR A 9 17.33 -2.20 16.88
CA THR A 9 18.33 -2.33 15.80
C THR A 9 17.71 -2.95 14.56
N ALA A 10 18.30 -2.71 13.39
CA ALA A 10 17.85 -3.36 12.15
C ALA A 10 17.85 -4.88 12.29
N ARG A 11 18.89 -5.43 12.93
CA ARG A 11 19.01 -6.86 13.20
C ARG A 11 17.85 -7.39 14.05
N SER A 12 17.50 -6.72 15.15
CA SER A 12 16.43 -7.17 16.03
C SER A 12 15.06 -7.08 15.36
N LEU A 13 14.78 -6.01 14.60
CA LEU A 13 13.52 -5.87 13.87
C LEU A 13 13.38 -6.91 12.76
N ALA A 14 14.43 -7.14 11.96
CA ALA A 14 14.42 -8.16 10.92
C ALA A 14 14.23 -9.56 11.52
N LYS A 15 14.94 -9.87 12.61
CA LYS A 15 14.81 -11.15 13.32
C LYS A 15 13.41 -11.36 13.89
N LEU A 16 12.79 -10.32 14.46
CA LEU A 16 11.42 -10.39 14.97
C LEU A 16 10.44 -10.79 13.86
N HIS A 17 10.54 -10.16 12.69
CA HIS A 17 9.69 -10.46 11.55
C HIS A 17 10.00 -11.83 10.94
N ALA A 18 11.27 -12.26 10.92
CA ALA A 18 11.64 -13.61 10.51
C ALA A 18 11.01 -14.68 11.43
N LEU A 19 10.99 -14.47 12.75
CA LEU A 19 10.32 -15.38 13.69
C LEU A 19 8.81 -15.47 13.48
N VAL A 20 8.18 -14.39 12.97
CA VAL A 20 6.77 -14.42 12.55
C VAL A 20 6.60 -15.28 11.30
N LEU A 21 7.43 -15.07 10.27
CA LEU A 21 7.40 -15.85 9.03
C LEU A 21 7.64 -17.35 9.27
N GLU A 22 8.60 -17.69 10.15
CA GLU A 22 8.93 -19.06 10.52
C GLU A 22 7.83 -19.75 11.33
N GLY A 23 6.79 -19.01 11.77
CA GLY A 23 5.72 -19.53 12.61
C GLY A 23 6.15 -19.82 14.05
N LYS A 24 7.28 -19.26 14.49
CA LYS A 24 7.81 -19.43 15.85
C LYS A 24 7.21 -18.44 16.84
N LEU A 25 6.79 -17.27 16.36
CA LEU A 25 6.12 -16.27 17.19
C LEU A 25 4.59 -16.35 17.11
N LEU A 26 4.06 -16.62 15.92
CA LEU A 26 2.62 -16.73 15.65
C LEU A 26 2.33 -18.04 14.92
N LYS A 27 1.16 -18.64 15.15
CA LYS A 27 0.72 -19.83 14.39
C LYS A 27 0.53 -19.47 12.92
N LYS A 28 0.82 -20.41 12.01
CA LYS A 28 0.64 -20.20 10.56
C LYS A 28 -0.76 -19.72 10.19
N THR A 29 -1.80 -20.29 10.80
CA THR A 29 -3.20 -19.86 10.59
C THR A 29 -3.44 -18.41 11.00
N THR A 30 -2.80 -17.94 12.07
CA THR A 30 -2.88 -16.54 12.52
C THR A 30 -2.12 -15.62 11.57
N VAL A 31 -0.93 -16.03 11.11
CA VAL A 31 -0.15 -15.29 10.10
C VAL A 31 -0.98 -15.12 8.83
N GLU A 32 -1.58 -16.19 8.31
CA GLU A 32 -2.46 -16.12 7.15
C GLU A 32 -3.64 -15.17 7.37
N GLN A 33 -4.39 -15.30 8.47
CA GLN A 33 -5.53 -14.43 8.75
C GLN A 33 -5.15 -12.94 8.88
N LEU A 34 -4.00 -12.65 9.50
CA LEU A 34 -3.54 -11.29 9.71
C LEU A 34 -3.04 -10.67 8.41
N PHE A 35 -2.35 -11.43 7.58
CA PHE A 35 -1.52 -10.91 6.51
C PHE A 35 -1.98 -11.24 5.07
N ARG A 36 -3.03 -12.06 4.90
CA ARG A 36 -3.50 -12.51 3.58
C ARG A 36 -3.72 -11.33 2.61
N ASP A 37 -4.53 -10.37 3.04
CA ASP A 37 -4.93 -9.23 2.22
C ASP A 37 -4.98 -7.94 3.05
N PRO A 38 -4.63 -6.78 2.43
CA PRO A 38 -4.85 -5.49 3.05
C PRO A 38 -6.36 -5.25 3.26
N VAL A 39 -6.70 -4.59 4.36
CA VAL A 39 -8.09 -4.22 4.69
C VAL A 39 -8.54 -3.04 3.83
N VAL A 40 -7.63 -2.10 3.60
CA VAL A 40 -7.79 -0.95 2.72
C VAL A 40 -6.86 -1.16 1.54
N LEU A 41 -7.38 -1.14 0.32
CA LEU A 41 -6.59 -1.39 -0.89
C LEU A 41 -6.53 -0.12 -1.75
N ASN A 42 -5.32 0.43 -1.90
CA ASN A 42 -5.00 1.55 -2.78
C ASN A 42 -5.97 2.76 -2.64
N GLN A 43 -6.34 3.10 -1.41
CA GLN A 43 -7.25 4.21 -1.12
C GLN A 43 -6.44 5.47 -0.77
N THR A 44 -6.90 6.63 -1.23
CA THR A 44 -6.31 7.92 -0.85
C THR A 44 -6.47 8.18 0.63
N ASP A 45 -5.35 8.38 1.31
CA ASP A 45 -5.31 8.82 2.70
C ASP A 45 -5.45 10.35 2.75
N SER A 46 -6.40 10.84 3.56
CA SER A 46 -6.69 12.27 3.64
C SER A 46 -5.60 13.09 4.34
N VAL A 47 -4.76 12.45 5.15
CA VAL A 47 -3.70 13.12 5.91
C VAL A 47 -2.42 13.16 5.08
N LEU A 48 -2.06 12.03 4.49
CA LEU A 48 -0.82 11.86 3.73
C LEU A 48 -0.99 12.25 2.25
N SER A 49 -2.24 12.40 1.77
CA SER A 49 -2.57 12.76 0.38
C SER A 49 -1.95 11.82 -0.65
N ILE A 50 -1.76 10.55 -0.28
CA ILE A 50 -1.21 9.48 -1.11
C ILE A 50 -2.10 8.24 -1.01
N ASN A 51 -2.03 7.39 -2.03
CA ASN A 51 -2.74 6.13 -1.99
C ASN A 51 -1.98 5.11 -1.15
N LEU A 52 -2.67 4.46 -0.22
CA LEU A 52 -2.10 3.46 0.68
C LEU A 52 -2.89 2.17 0.64
N SER A 53 -2.18 1.07 0.86
CA SER A 53 -2.79 -0.21 1.20
C SER A 53 -2.43 -0.55 2.64
N LEU A 54 -3.43 -0.72 3.51
CA LEU A 54 -3.26 -0.86 4.96
C LEU A 54 -4.05 -2.05 5.48
N GLY A 55 -3.57 -2.72 6.53
CA GLY A 55 -4.31 -3.79 7.17
C GLY A 55 -3.78 -4.14 8.55
N LYS A 56 -4.69 -4.17 9.54
CA LYS A 56 -4.44 -4.63 10.92
C LYS A 56 -3.10 -4.17 11.54
N GLY A 57 -2.75 -2.89 11.32
CA GLY A 57 -1.54 -2.26 11.86
C GLY A 57 -0.31 -2.27 10.93
N PHE A 58 -0.43 -2.80 9.72
CA PHE A 58 0.66 -2.89 8.74
C PHE A 58 0.32 -2.15 7.45
N ALA A 59 1.36 -1.64 6.79
CA ALA A 59 1.31 -1.12 5.43
C ALA A 59 1.72 -2.21 4.44
N TYR A 60 1.02 -2.22 3.29
CA TYR A 60 1.19 -3.19 2.22
C TYR A 60 1.73 -2.48 0.98
N THR A 61 2.84 -2.98 0.46
CA THR A 61 3.41 -2.55 -0.82
C THR A 61 3.75 -3.75 -1.68
N LYS A 62 4.19 -3.54 -2.92
CA LYS A 62 4.52 -4.64 -3.84
C LYS A 62 6.02 -4.75 -4.03
N ASN A 63 6.53 -5.99 -4.08
CA ASN A 63 7.89 -6.25 -4.53
C ASN A 63 7.98 -6.23 -6.07
N CYS A 64 9.19 -6.46 -6.60
CA CYS A 64 9.42 -6.49 -8.05
C CYS A 64 8.69 -7.62 -8.80
N GLN A 65 8.21 -8.64 -8.09
CA GLN A 65 7.40 -9.75 -8.64
C GLN A 65 5.90 -9.49 -8.49
N GLY A 66 5.46 -8.34 -7.95
CA GLY A 66 4.04 -8.06 -7.70
C GLY A 66 3.46 -8.79 -6.48
N GLN A 67 4.29 -9.38 -5.62
CA GLN A 67 3.88 -10.00 -4.36
C GLN A 67 3.78 -8.95 -3.25
N TRP A 68 2.94 -9.22 -2.25
CA TRP A 68 2.75 -8.31 -1.12
C TRP A 68 3.95 -8.31 -0.18
N LEU A 69 4.48 -7.12 0.08
CA LEU A 69 5.39 -6.80 1.17
C LEU A 69 4.60 -6.17 2.31
N ILE A 70 4.83 -6.66 3.51
CA ILE A 70 4.08 -6.27 4.70
C ILE A 70 5.05 -5.70 5.71
N GLY A 71 4.71 -4.56 6.30
CA GLY A 71 5.57 -3.97 7.31
C GLY A 71 5.13 -2.57 7.67
N HIS A 72 6.08 -1.73 8.06
CA HIS A 72 5.80 -0.34 8.38
C HIS A 72 7.04 0.52 8.16
N SER A 73 6.85 1.67 7.53
CA SER A 73 7.89 2.68 7.39
C SER A 73 7.84 3.67 8.55
N GLY A 74 8.99 4.10 9.03
CA GLY A 74 9.12 5.18 9.99
C GLY A 74 9.58 6.46 9.29
N LEU A 75 9.26 7.59 9.92
CA LEU A 75 9.78 8.88 9.48
C LEU A 75 11.32 8.86 9.48
N GLY A 76 11.93 9.50 8.49
CA GLY A 76 13.40 9.52 8.34
C GLY A 76 13.98 8.40 7.50
N GLY A 77 13.14 7.57 6.90
CA GLY A 77 13.53 6.57 5.90
C GLY A 77 13.85 5.19 6.46
N GLN A 78 13.68 4.99 7.77
CA GLN A 78 13.71 3.66 8.39
C GLN A 78 12.51 2.83 7.94
N ASN A 79 12.70 1.54 7.73
CA ASN A 79 11.65 0.69 7.19
C ASN A 79 11.91 -0.76 7.57
N VAL A 80 10.85 -1.51 7.83
CA VAL A 80 10.89 -2.96 8.03
C VAL A 80 9.83 -3.58 7.17
N LYS A 81 10.18 -4.67 6.49
CA LYS A 81 9.29 -5.43 5.61
C LYS A 81 9.52 -6.92 5.80
N MET A 82 8.46 -7.67 5.57
CA MET A 82 8.49 -9.11 5.39
C MET A 82 7.72 -9.48 4.13
N ASP A 83 8.25 -10.46 3.42
CA ASP A 83 7.65 -11.09 2.26
C ASP A 83 7.26 -12.52 2.67
N LEU A 84 5.96 -12.78 2.72
CA LEU A 84 5.45 -14.10 3.07
C LEU A 84 5.70 -15.13 1.96
N THR A 85 5.78 -14.68 0.72
CA THR A 85 5.96 -15.56 -0.44
C THR A 85 7.41 -16.03 -0.50
N ASN A 86 8.34 -15.08 -0.43
CA ASN A 86 9.78 -15.36 -0.47
C ASN A 86 10.37 -15.72 0.91
N GLU A 87 9.55 -15.74 1.96
CA GLU A 87 9.96 -16.06 3.35
C GLU A 87 11.17 -15.23 3.83
N VAL A 88 11.24 -13.96 3.41
CA VAL A 88 12.33 -13.05 3.76
C VAL A 88 11.81 -11.88 4.59
N ALA A 89 12.53 -11.55 5.66
CA ALA A 89 12.31 -10.33 6.43
C ALA A 89 13.58 -9.49 6.44
N PHE A 90 13.42 -8.19 6.26
CA PHE A 90 14.53 -7.25 6.21
C PHE A 90 14.13 -5.92 6.84
N ALA A 91 15.11 -5.25 7.44
CA ALA A 91 14.92 -3.98 8.08
C ALA A 91 16.10 -3.06 7.79
N TYR A 92 15.79 -1.78 7.69
CA TYR A 92 16.73 -0.69 7.58
C TYR A 92 16.42 0.32 8.66
N LEU A 93 17.41 0.62 9.50
CA LEU A 93 17.34 1.70 10.47
C LEU A 93 18.53 2.62 10.28
N CYS A 94 18.31 3.91 10.54
CA CYS A 94 19.34 4.92 10.45
C CYS A 94 19.10 6.03 11.48
N ASN A 95 20.20 6.65 11.92
CA ASN A 95 20.14 7.75 12.89
C ASN A 95 20.00 9.13 12.21
N GLY A 96 20.24 9.20 10.90
CA GLY A 96 20.09 10.41 10.10
C GLY A 96 18.79 10.40 9.32
N LEU A 97 17.96 11.42 9.54
CA LEU A 97 16.70 11.65 8.82
C LEU A 97 16.97 11.75 7.32
N LYS A 98 16.24 10.98 6.51
CA LYS A 98 16.28 11.05 5.05
C LYS A 98 14.98 11.59 4.51
N VAL A 99 15.09 12.34 3.41
CA VAL A 99 13.95 12.75 2.60
C VAL A 99 13.45 11.53 1.82
N GLY A 100 12.14 11.35 1.81
CA GLY A 100 11.47 10.21 1.19
C GLY A 100 10.43 9.63 2.14
N TYR A 101 9.33 9.16 1.56
CA TYR A 101 8.28 8.48 2.30
C TYR A 101 8.31 7.00 1.98
N SER A 102 8.33 6.16 3.01
CA SER A 102 8.23 4.71 2.85
C SER A 102 9.27 4.14 1.88
N ASP A 103 8.83 3.35 0.91
CA ASP A 103 9.65 2.65 -0.08
C ASP A 103 10.34 3.61 -1.07
N LEU A 104 9.96 4.91 -1.08
CA LEU A 104 10.57 5.95 -1.92
C LEU A 104 11.86 6.53 -1.32
N THR A 105 12.24 6.12 -0.12
CA THR A 105 13.53 6.50 0.46
C THR A 105 14.65 5.87 -0.35
N VAL A 106 15.47 6.67 -1.03
CA VAL A 106 16.50 6.21 -1.99
C VAL A 106 17.40 5.12 -1.40
N THR A 107 17.86 5.27 -0.16
CA THR A 107 18.71 4.26 0.49
C THR A 107 17.98 2.94 0.69
N PHE A 108 16.73 2.99 1.17
CA PHE A 108 15.94 1.77 1.38
C PHE A 108 15.62 1.08 0.05
N MET A 109 15.22 1.86 -0.96
CA MET A 109 14.96 1.35 -2.32
C MET A 109 16.16 0.60 -2.88
N ARG A 110 17.37 1.17 -2.78
CA ARG A 110 18.61 0.52 -3.25
C ARG A 110 18.91 -0.78 -2.49
N LEU A 111 18.75 -0.78 -1.16
CA LEU A 111 18.97 -1.97 -0.34
C LEU A 111 17.95 -3.07 -0.65
N GLN A 112 16.69 -2.69 -0.86
CA GLN A 112 15.65 -3.62 -1.28
C GLN A 112 15.95 -4.20 -2.66
N SER A 113 16.32 -3.38 -3.66
CA SER A 113 16.72 -3.87 -4.98
C SER A 113 17.88 -4.87 -4.89
N ALA A 114 18.96 -4.52 -4.17
CA ALA A 114 20.11 -5.40 -3.99
C ALA A 114 19.73 -6.72 -3.28
N LEU A 115 18.85 -6.69 -2.29
CA LEU A 115 18.34 -7.90 -1.64
C LEU A 115 17.65 -8.83 -2.64
N TYR A 116 16.74 -8.30 -3.45
CA TYR A 116 16.00 -9.10 -4.43
C TYR A 116 16.90 -9.59 -5.57
N GLU A 117 17.94 -8.84 -5.93
CA GLU A 117 18.99 -9.29 -6.85
C GLU A 117 19.72 -10.51 -6.27
N CYS A 118 20.17 -10.45 -5.02
CA CYS A 118 20.80 -11.59 -4.36
C CYS A 118 19.87 -12.80 -4.26
N LEU A 119 18.59 -12.60 -3.92
CA LEU A 119 17.62 -13.72 -3.87
C LEU A 119 17.46 -14.38 -5.24
N ARG A 120 17.42 -13.58 -6.30
CA ARG A 120 17.33 -14.07 -7.68
C ARG A 120 18.57 -14.86 -8.08
N GLU A 121 19.75 -14.30 -7.85
CA GLU A 121 21.04 -14.93 -8.19
C GLU A 121 21.26 -16.26 -7.45
N ASN A 122 20.67 -16.41 -6.27
CA ASN A 122 20.75 -17.63 -5.47
C ASN A 122 19.55 -18.57 -5.64
N ASN A 123 18.65 -18.32 -6.61
CA ASN A 123 17.44 -19.12 -6.86
C ASN A 123 16.51 -19.27 -5.64
N LEU A 124 16.39 -18.21 -4.83
CA LEU A 124 15.57 -18.18 -3.62
C LEU A 124 14.22 -17.47 -3.80
N LEU A 125 13.97 -16.85 -4.96
CA LEU A 125 12.67 -16.25 -5.28
C LEU A 125 11.65 -17.33 -5.62
N LYS A 126 10.46 -17.24 -5.01
CA LYS A 126 9.33 -18.13 -5.30
C LYS A 126 8.40 -17.45 -6.29
N GLU A 127 7.87 -18.22 -7.25
CA GLU A 127 6.92 -17.71 -8.23
C GLU A 127 5.51 -17.56 -7.63
N ILE A 128 4.71 -16.67 -8.22
CA ILE A 128 3.29 -16.57 -7.86
C ILE A 128 2.56 -17.74 -8.53
N PRO A 129 1.83 -18.58 -7.79
CA PRO A 129 0.96 -19.59 -8.40
C PRO A 129 -0.05 -18.92 -9.34
N GLU A 130 -0.14 -19.38 -10.60
CA GLU A 130 -0.97 -18.79 -11.66
C GLU A 130 -2.45 -18.60 -11.28
N GLU A 131 -2.93 -19.35 -10.29
CA GLU A 131 -4.29 -19.31 -9.78
C GLU A 131 -4.63 -17.96 -9.11
N LYS A 132 -3.67 -17.31 -8.42
CA LYS A 132 -3.86 -15.98 -7.80
C LYS A 132 -3.78 -14.82 -8.79
N ALA A 133 -3.16 -15.01 -9.96
CA ALA A 133 -3.11 -13.98 -11.00
C ALA A 133 -4.51 -13.72 -11.58
N LYS A 134 -5.34 -14.76 -11.70
CA LYS A 134 -6.69 -14.67 -12.29
C LYS A 134 -7.70 -13.92 -11.42
N GLU A 135 -7.70 -14.10 -10.09
CA GLU A 135 -8.58 -13.35 -9.17
C GLU A 135 -8.35 -11.83 -9.21
N SER A 136 -7.11 -11.40 -9.43
CA SER A 136 -6.77 -9.98 -9.54
C SER A 136 -7.31 -9.32 -10.82
N HIS A 137 -7.50 -10.09 -11.90
CA HIS A 137 -8.08 -9.62 -13.15
C HIS A 137 -9.61 -9.63 -13.15
N GLU A 138 -10.25 -10.62 -12.53
CA GLU A 138 -11.73 -10.71 -12.46
C GLU A 138 -12.34 -9.64 -11.54
N THR A 139 -11.66 -9.26 -10.46
CA THR A 139 -12.15 -8.22 -9.53
C THR A 139 -12.24 -6.82 -10.18
N VAL A 140 -11.43 -6.56 -11.22
CA VAL A 140 -11.47 -5.30 -11.98
C VAL A 140 -12.55 -5.32 -13.06
N ALA A 141 -12.80 -6.47 -13.70
CA ALA A 141 -13.83 -6.60 -14.72
C ALA A 141 -15.27 -6.49 -14.14
N GLY A 142 -15.50 -7.02 -12.93
CA GLY A 142 -16.83 -7.02 -12.30
C GLY A 142 -17.33 -5.66 -11.77
N ARG A 143 -16.48 -4.62 -11.73
CA ARG A 143 -16.90 -3.28 -11.27
C ARG A 143 -17.35 -2.33 -12.39
N ASN A 144 -17.03 -2.64 -13.65
CA ASN A 144 -17.35 -1.75 -14.77
C ASN A 144 -18.76 -1.99 -15.35
N SER A 145 -19.53 -2.96 -14.85
CA SER A 145 -20.86 -3.30 -15.34
C SER A 145 -22.03 -2.71 -14.52
N SER A 146 -21.76 -1.89 -13.49
CA SER A 146 -22.81 -1.34 -12.60
C SER A 146 -22.94 0.18 -12.63
N LEU A 147 -22.32 0.86 -13.61
CA LEU A 147 -22.48 2.29 -13.86
C LEU A 147 -23.12 2.52 -15.22
N ASP A 148 -24.32 1.99 -15.41
CA ASP A 148 -25.27 2.50 -16.39
C ASP A 148 -26.67 2.24 -15.85
N ILE A 149 -27.58 3.17 -16.06
CA ILE A 149 -28.93 3.29 -15.46
C ILE A 149 -28.97 4.15 -14.20
N SER A 150 -28.92 5.47 -14.37
CA SER A 150 -30.00 6.35 -13.89
C SER A 150 -29.80 7.77 -14.43
N SER A 151 -30.45 8.10 -15.52
CA SER A 151 -30.63 9.48 -15.99
C SER A 151 -31.97 9.57 -16.70
N LYS A 152 -33.06 9.42 -15.95
CA LYS A 152 -34.39 9.87 -16.38
C LYS A 152 -35.17 10.44 -15.20
N ASN A 153 -35.66 11.66 -15.45
CA ASN A 153 -36.79 12.32 -14.82
C ASN A 153 -36.57 12.98 -13.47
N LEU A 154 -36.33 14.29 -13.51
CA LEU A 154 -37.09 15.23 -12.68
C LEU A 154 -37.49 16.42 -13.57
N GLN A 155 -38.77 16.50 -13.93
CA GLN A 155 -39.44 17.72 -14.38
C GLN A 155 -40.53 18.04 -13.36
N GLU A 156 -40.60 19.32 -12.98
CA GLU A 156 -41.74 20.13 -12.49
C GLU A 156 -41.10 21.30 -11.71
N THR A 157 -41.44 22.59 -11.84
CA THR A 157 -42.51 23.33 -12.51
C THR A 157 -42.08 24.82 -12.55
N VAL A 158 -42.58 25.60 -13.52
CA VAL A 158 -42.31 27.05 -13.77
C VAL A 158 -43.24 27.92 -12.88
N PRO A 159 -42.92 29.21 -12.57
CA PRO A 159 -43.41 30.28 -13.44
C PRO A 159 -42.43 31.45 -13.70
N THR A 160 -42.65 31.99 -14.89
CA THR A 160 -42.12 33.13 -15.63
C THR A 160 -42.25 34.49 -14.94
N SER A 161 -41.26 35.37 -15.11
CA SER A 161 -41.38 36.85 -15.29
C SER A 161 -39.98 37.39 -15.63
N LEU A 162 -39.76 37.84 -16.87
CA LEU A 162 -39.84 39.23 -17.35
C LEU A 162 -38.49 39.97 -17.28
N GLU A 163 -38.09 40.41 -18.46
CA GLU A 163 -37.33 41.62 -18.79
C GLU A 163 -35.82 41.55 -19.07
N ASN A 164 -35.55 41.98 -20.30
CA ASN A 164 -34.28 42.38 -20.89
C ASN A 164 -33.55 43.40 -20.02
N ASN A 165 -32.21 43.41 -20.08
CA ASN A 165 -31.48 44.59 -20.58
C ASN A 165 -30.00 44.29 -20.81
N THR A 166 -29.54 44.92 -21.88
CA THR A 166 -28.21 45.07 -22.46
C THR A 166 -27.13 45.63 -21.53
N ASP A 167 -25.88 45.27 -21.87
CA ASP A 167 -24.61 46.00 -21.74
C ASP A 167 -24.21 46.63 -20.40
N LEU A 168 -22.98 46.32 -19.95
CA LEU A 168 -21.94 47.29 -19.59
C LEU A 168 -20.63 46.56 -19.19
N THR A 169 -19.66 46.64 -20.10
CA THR A 169 -18.23 47.00 -19.92
C THR A 169 -17.50 46.75 -18.59
N SER A 170 -16.30 46.15 -18.73
CA SER A 170 -14.99 46.47 -18.11
C SER A 170 -14.92 46.96 -16.65
N ASP A 171 -14.12 46.29 -15.82
CA ASP A 171 -12.79 46.77 -15.37
C ASP A 171 -12.29 46.09 -14.08
N ILE A 172 -10.98 45.80 -14.09
CA ILE A 172 -10.00 45.56 -13.00
C ILE A 172 -10.03 44.20 -12.28
#